data_AF-A0A519ZMT5-F1
#
_entry.id   AF-A0A519ZMT5-F1
#
_cell.length_a   1.000
_cell.length_b   1.000
_cell.length_c   1.000
_cell.angle_alpha   90.00
_cell.angle_beta   90.00
_cell.angle_gamma   90.00
#
_symmetry.space_group_name_H-M   'P 1'
#
loop_
_entity.id
_entity.type
_entity.pdbx_description
1 polymer ?
#
loop_
_entity_poly.entity_id
_entity_poly.type
_entity_poly.pdbx_seq_one_letter_code
_entity_poly.pdbx_strand_id
1 'polypeptide(L)'
;MRISTAYSFDSSISTLQKRQADLSEAQMQLTSGKRVNVASDDPVAAARAERALSTEARSDANQRGLQASRNAMKLSDSALTNAIDLLQDARETMVKAGNGSYTDGERKSLALALKEVRSQLLAVANRPDGGGGFVFSGQGSSSPPFIDAPGGVRFVGQGGEAQGASSEKLALTVDGELAWLKAKTGNGVFEAGATAGNTGSGWISSGSVTTPSAVPYPAASGATPPTYTVQFDVTGGVTTYSVLEDGNALVSGEPYVSGNGITVPGRGMTVNVAGAPASGDSFTMTQSTNTLSVFDTLDKAIAELNSTGMNNGQIQQTVNSTLTGLDGLLSNMGAARSAVGETLNRMDSIEGRIAELKLNAQTDRSNAEDLDMVQAISSFQNKQTGYDAALKSYSMVQKLSLFNYVNP
;
A
#
# COMPACT_ATOMS: atom_id res chain seq x y z
N MET A 1 -5.12 -29.30 -84.70
CA MET A 1 -3.90 -28.66 -84.17
C MET A 1 -4.03 -27.15 -83.89
N ARG A 2 -4.91 -26.37 -84.54
CA ARG A 2 -5.07 -24.91 -84.22
C ARG A 2 -5.58 -24.62 -82.79
N ILE A 3 -6.37 -25.53 -82.21
CA ILE A 3 -6.93 -25.40 -80.85
C ILE A 3 -5.86 -25.71 -79.76
N SER A 4 -4.91 -26.61 -80.01
CA SER A 4 -3.86 -26.93 -79.01
C SER A 4 -2.74 -25.87 -78.97
N THR A 5 -2.49 -25.15 -80.07
CA THR A 5 -1.57 -23.98 -80.10
C THR A 5 -2.14 -22.77 -79.35
N ALA A 6 -3.44 -22.51 -79.44
CA ALA A 6 -4.07 -21.44 -78.66
C ALA A 6 -4.05 -21.77 -77.16
N TYR A 7 -4.40 -23.02 -76.80
CA TYR A 7 -4.39 -23.48 -75.41
C TYR A 7 -3.00 -23.47 -74.76
N SER A 8 -1.94 -23.82 -75.50
CA SER A 8 -0.55 -23.77 -75.00
C SER A 8 -0.02 -22.34 -74.83
N PHE A 9 -0.46 -21.41 -75.67
CA PHE A 9 -0.14 -19.99 -75.54
C PHE A 9 -0.82 -19.36 -74.32
N ASP A 10 -2.13 -19.59 -74.15
CA ASP A 10 -2.89 -19.11 -73.00
C ASP A 10 -2.37 -19.70 -71.69
N SER A 11 -2.02 -21.00 -71.69
CA SER A 11 -1.40 -21.66 -70.53
C SER A 11 -0.03 -21.06 -70.18
N SER A 12 0.77 -20.69 -71.19
CA SER A 12 2.09 -20.07 -70.98
C SER A 12 1.96 -18.64 -70.43
N ILE A 13 1.02 -17.84 -70.93
CA ILE A 13 0.74 -16.49 -70.41
C ILE A 13 0.21 -16.58 -68.99
N SER A 14 -0.74 -17.47 -68.71
CA SER A 14 -1.25 -17.69 -67.35
C SER A 14 -0.13 -18.08 -66.37
N THR A 15 0.80 -18.94 -66.81
CA THR A 15 1.97 -19.33 -66.02
C THR A 15 2.92 -18.14 -65.76
N LEU A 16 3.14 -17.30 -66.77
CA LEU A 16 3.97 -16.09 -66.66
C LEU A 16 3.36 -15.07 -65.70
N GLN A 17 2.05 -14.82 -65.83
CA GLN A 17 1.31 -13.94 -64.93
C GLN A 17 1.34 -14.44 -63.50
N LYS A 18 1.19 -15.76 -63.29
CA LYS A 18 1.31 -16.38 -61.96
C LYS A 18 2.71 -16.19 -61.37
N ARG A 19 3.77 -16.45 -62.15
CA ARG A 19 5.16 -16.25 -61.68
C ARG A 19 5.49 -14.80 -61.39
N GLN A 20 4.96 -13.86 -62.18
CA GLN A 20 5.10 -12.42 -61.91
C GLN A 20 4.43 -12.04 -60.59
N ALA A 21 3.24 -12.57 -60.31
CA ALA A 21 2.55 -12.37 -59.05
C ALA A 21 3.35 -12.96 -57.87
N ASP A 22 3.81 -14.21 -57.99
CA ASP A 22 4.60 -14.90 -56.96
C ASP A 22 5.92 -14.17 -56.63
N LEU A 23 6.53 -13.53 -57.63
CA LEU A 23 7.75 -12.72 -57.48
C LEU A 23 7.45 -11.38 -56.80
N SER A 24 6.38 -10.70 -57.21
CA SER A 24 5.93 -9.45 -56.59
C SER A 24 5.58 -9.66 -55.11
N GLU A 25 4.94 -10.77 -54.78
CA GLU A 25 4.61 -11.13 -53.40
C GLU A 25 5.87 -11.40 -52.58
N ALA A 26 6.81 -12.19 -53.10
CA ALA A 26 8.09 -12.44 -52.44
C ALA A 26 8.90 -11.15 -52.23
N GLN A 27 8.84 -10.21 -53.19
CA GLN A 27 9.42 -8.88 -53.03
C GLN A 27 8.75 -8.11 -51.90
N MET A 28 7.40 -8.09 -51.84
CA MET A 28 6.68 -7.43 -50.76
C MET A 28 7.07 -7.98 -49.39
N GLN A 29 7.09 -9.32 -49.23
CA GLN A 29 7.49 -9.99 -47.99
C GLN A 29 8.93 -9.63 -47.59
N LEU A 30 9.87 -9.61 -48.55
CA LEU A 30 11.25 -9.18 -48.29
C LEU A 30 11.36 -7.71 -47.87
N THR A 31 10.55 -6.82 -48.46
CA THR A 31 10.57 -5.39 -48.12
C THR A 31 9.87 -5.10 -46.80
N SER A 32 8.80 -5.82 -46.45
CA SER A 32 8.07 -5.65 -45.19
C SER A 32 8.73 -6.40 -44.02
N GLY A 33 9.55 -7.41 -44.31
CA GLY A 33 10.12 -8.32 -43.31
C GLY A 33 9.09 -9.28 -42.69
N LYS A 34 7.85 -9.30 -43.22
CA LYS A 34 6.75 -10.11 -42.71
C LYS A 34 6.36 -11.18 -43.71
N ARG A 35 6.18 -12.39 -43.22
CA ARG A 35 5.58 -13.52 -43.94
C ARG A 35 4.09 -13.30 -44.20
N VAL A 36 3.38 -12.72 -43.24
CA VAL A 36 1.94 -12.45 -43.32
C VAL A 36 1.75 -10.94 -43.31
N ASN A 37 1.38 -10.36 -44.46
CA ASN A 37 1.25 -8.91 -44.61
C ASN A 37 -0.22 -8.47 -44.60
N VAL A 38 -1.10 -9.30 -45.15
CA VAL A 38 -2.56 -9.14 -45.07
C VAL A 38 -3.22 -10.43 -44.59
N ALA A 39 -4.41 -10.33 -44.00
CA ALA A 39 -5.12 -11.49 -43.44
C ALA A 39 -5.48 -12.55 -44.49
N SER A 40 -5.50 -12.20 -45.78
CA SER A 40 -5.71 -13.16 -46.88
C SER A 40 -4.52 -14.08 -47.13
N ASP A 41 -3.30 -13.72 -46.69
CA ASP A 41 -2.09 -14.52 -46.93
C ASP A 41 -2.11 -15.79 -46.06
N ASP A 42 -2.49 -15.66 -44.79
CA ASP A 42 -2.64 -16.76 -43.83
C ASP A 42 -3.60 -16.34 -42.69
N PRO A 43 -4.90 -16.68 -42.78
CA PRO A 43 -5.88 -16.23 -41.80
C PRO A 43 -5.65 -16.81 -40.40
N VAL A 44 -5.00 -17.97 -40.27
CA VAL A 44 -4.72 -18.60 -38.98
C VAL A 44 -3.56 -17.89 -38.29
N ALA A 45 -2.49 -17.60 -39.02
CA ALA A 45 -1.36 -16.84 -38.49
C ALA A 45 -1.76 -15.40 -38.16
N ALA A 46 -2.52 -14.73 -39.02
CA ALA A 46 -3.04 -13.39 -38.73
C ALA A 46 -3.89 -13.37 -37.44
N ALA A 47 -4.76 -14.37 -37.23
CA ALA A 47 -5.55 -14.48 -36.01
C ALA A 47 -4.72 -14.82 -34.75
N ARG A 48 -3.57 -15.48 -34.90
CA ARG A 48 -2.63 -15.69 -33.77
C ARG A 48 -1.89 -14.41 -33.42
N ALA A 49 -1.39 -13.73 -34.43
CA ALA A 49 -0.67 -12.48 -34.27
C ALA A 49 -1.53 -11.40 -33.62
N GLU A 50 -2.80 -11.29 -34.02
CA GLU A 50 -3.68 -10.29 -33.42
C GLU A 50 -4.03 -10.59 -31.96
N ARG A 51 -4.20 -11.87 -31.59
CA ARG A 51 -4.36 -12.24 -30.18
C ARG A 51 -3.12 -11.89 -29.35
N ALA A 52 -1.94 -12.11 -29.92
CA ALA A 52 -0.68 -11.72 -29.29
C ALA A 52 -0.57 -10.19 -29.14
N LEU A 53 -0.96 -9.43 -30.16
CA LEU A 53 -0.96 -7.97 -30.15
C LEU A 53 -1.93 -7.41 -29.10
N SER A 54 -3.12 -8.00 -28.98
CA SER A 54 -4.08 -7.69 -27.91
C SER A 54 -3.51 -7.95 -26.51
N THR A 55 -2.74 -9.03 -26.35
CA THR A 55 -2.08 -9.40 -25.09
C THR A 55 -0.95 -8.44 -24.74
N GLU A 56 -0.16 -8.00 -25.73
CA GLU A 56 0.86 -6.96 -25.55
C GLU A 56 0.23 -5.63 -25.12
N ALA A 57 -0.83 -5.18 -25.81
CA ALA A 57 -1.52 -3.94 -25.48
C ALA A 57 -2.11 -3.96 -24.06
N ARG A 58 -2.65 -5.11 -23.63
CA ARG A 58 -3.14 -5.30 -22.26
C ARG A 58 -1.99 -5.29 -21.25
N SER A 59 -0.85 -5.90 -21.58
CA SER A 59 0.34 -5.90 -20.73
C SER A 59 0.88 -4.48 -20.54
N ASP A 60 0.92 -3.66 -21.60
CA ASP A 60 1.33 -2.26 -21.54
C ASP A 60 0.39 -1.41 -20.68
N ALA A 61 -0.92 -1.63 -20.80
CA ALA A 61 -1.89 -0.97 -19.94
C ALA A 61 -1.69 -1.35 -18.46
N ASN A 62 -1.45 -2.63 -18.17
CA ASN A 62 -1.16 -3.10 -16.83
C ASN A 62 0.15 -2.52 -16.27
N GLN A 63 1.21 -2.41 -17.08
CA GLN A 63 2.48 -1.79 -16.67
C GLN A 63 2.29 -0.33 -16.25
N ARG A 64 1.52 0.46 -17.02
CA ARG A 64 1.20 1.84 -16.65
C ARG A 64 0.44 1.93 -15.32
N GLY A 65 -0.55 1.05 -15.13
CA GLY A 65 -1.30 0.98 -13.87
C GLY A 65 -0.42 0.60 -12.68
N LEU A 66 0.47 -0.38 -12.87
CA LEU A 66 1.44 -0.79 -11.86
C LEU A 66 2.40 0.34 -11.47
N GLN A 67 2.90 1.09 -12.45
CA GLN A 67 3.80 2.21 -12.21
C GLN A 67 3.12 3.32 -11.41
N ALA A 68 1.86 3.66 -11.73
CA ALA A 68 1.09 4.63 -10.96
C ALA A 68 0.92 4.18 -9.50
N SER A 69 0.53 2.92 -9.30
CA SER A 69 0.35 2.32 -7.98
C SER A 69 1.66 2.26 -7.18
N ARG A 70 2.78 1.89 -7.82
CA ARG A 70 4.12 1.91 -7.22
C ARG A 70 4.54 3.31 -6.77
N ASN A 71 4.25 4.33 -7.57
CA ASN A 71 4.55 5.72 -7.21
C ASN A 71 3.74 6.16 -5.98
N ALA A 72 2.45 5.82 -5.91
CA ALA A 72 1.61 6.10 -4.76
C ALA A 72 2.13 5.39 -3.49
N MET A 73 2.52 4.11 -3.59
CA MET A 73 3.08 3.36 -2.47
C MET A 73 4.44 3.92 -1.99
N LYS A 74 5.33 4.32 -2.91
CA LYS A 74 6.59 4.98 -2.54
C LYS A 74 6.35 6.31 -1.82
N LEU A 75 5.37 7.07 -2.26
CA LEU A 75 5.01 8.32 -1.61
C LEU A 75 4.38 8.09 -0.22
N SER A 76 3.60 7.01 -0.08
CA SER A 76 3.07 6.54 1.21
C SER A 76 4.18 6.15 2.17
N ASP A 77 5.17 5.36 1.72
CA ASP A 77 6.32 4.94 2.53
C ASP A 77 7.14 6.15 3.01
N SER A 78 7.43 7.09 2.11
CA SER A 78 8.07 8.36 2.48
C SER A 78 7.22 9.15 3.48
N ALA A 79 5.89 9.09 3.37
CA ALA A 79 5.00 9.79 4.29
C ALA A 79 4.97 9.22 5.69
N LEU A 80 4.91 7.89 5.78
CA LEU A 80 4.98 7.19 7.05
C LEU A 80 6.36 7.36 7.69
N THR A 81 7.44 7.39 6.90
CA THR A 81 8.80 7.67 7.41
C THR A 81 8.88 9.05 8.05
N ASN A 82 8.46 10.10 7.33
CA ASN A 82 8.45 11.46 7.89
C ASN A 82 7.56 11.57 9.14
N ALA A 83 6.43 10.84 9.18
CA ALA A 83 5.55 10.83 10.34
C ALA A 83 6.21 10.15 11.56
N ILE A 84 6.91 9.04 11.34
CA ILE A 84 7.68 8.33 12.38
C ILE A 84 8.76 9.24 12.97
N ASP A 85 9.49 9.99 12.14
CA ASP A 85 10.53 10.93 12.61
C ASP A 85 9.90 12.04 13.47
N LEU A 86 8.79 12.63 13.02
CA LEU A 86 8.06 13.65 13.78
C LEU A 86 7.50 13.11 15.12
N LEU A 87 7.04 11.86 15.16
CA LEU A 87 6.61 11.23 16.40
C LEU A 87 7.77 10.97 17.37
N GLN A 88 8.98 10.69 16.86
CA GLN A 88 10.19 10.59 17.68
C GLN A 88 10.58 11.96 18.27
N ASP A 89 10.45 13.03 17.50
CA ASP A 89 10.68 14.40 17.99
C ASP A 89 9.66 14.78 19.09
N ALA A 90 8.38 14.41 18.89
CA ALA A 90 7.36 14.56 19.93
C ALA A 90 7.72 13.77 21.19
N ARG A 91 8.21 12.54 21.03
CA ARG A 91 8.65 11.67 22.14
C ARG A 91 9.80 12.31 22.92
N GLU A 92 10.81 12.83 22.24
CA GLU A 92 11.93 13.54 22.88
C GLU A 92 11.44 14.77 23.66
N THR A 93 10.52 15.54 23.05
CA THR A 93 9.90 16.72 23.68
C THR A 93 9.12 16.33 24.94
N MET A 94 8.39 15.22 24.92
CA MET A 94 7.68 14.69 26.09
C MET A 94 8.62 14.19 27.18
N VAL A 95 9.73 13.54 26.82
CA VAL A 95 10.76 13.17 27.80
C VAL A 95 11.34 14.41 28.49
N LYS A 96 11.60 15.49 27.74
CA LYS A 96 12.03 16.78 28.31
C LYS A 96 10.95 17.36 29.23
N ALA A 97 9.67 17.26 28.86
CA ALA A 97 8.57 17.66 29.73
C ALA A 97 8.50 16.83 31.02
N GLY A 98 9.03 15.61 31.05
CA GLY A 98 9.16 14.81 32.28
C GLY A 98 10.09 15.40 33.35
N ASN A 99 10.91 16.42 33.03
CA ASN A 99 11.86 16.99 33.98
C ASN A 99 11.17 17.76 35.11
N GLY A 100 11.23 17.23 36.34
CA GLY A 100 10.60 17.82 37.52
C GLY A 100 11.12 19.20 37.93
N SER A 101 12.27 19.64 37.40
CA SER A 101 12.80 20.99 37.65
C SER A 101 12.23 22.06 36.70
N TYR A 102 11.48 21.68 35.67
CA TYR A 102 10.89 22.64 34.72
C TYR A 102 9.68 23.35 35.30
N THR A 103 9.67 24.65 35.12
CA THR A 103 8.57 25.57 35.43
C THR A 103 7.41 25.43 34.46
N ASP A 104 6.22 25.91 34.85
CA ASP A 104 5.05 26.01 33.97
C ASP A 104 5.36 26.81 32.69
N GLY A 105 6.23 27.82 32.77
CA GLY A 105 6.66 28.62 31.62
C GLY A 105 7.46 27.80 30.60
N GLU A 106 8.43 27.01 31.07
CA GLU A 106 9.24 26.14 30.21
C GLU A 106 8.39 25.02 29.58
N ARG A 107 7.42 24.49 30.33
CA ARG A 107 6.48 23.47 29.84
C ARG A 107 5.56 24.00 28.74
N LYS A 108 5.09 25.24 28.87
CA LYS A 108 4.35 25.94 27.80
C LYS A 108 5.19 26.09 26.54
N SER A 109 6.50 26.36 26.66
CA SER A 109 7.39 26.38 25.49
C SER A 109 7.50 25.01 24.81
N LEU A 110 7.53 23.91 25.56
CA LEU A 110 7.47 22.55 25.00
C LEU A 110 6.11 22.26 24.34
N ALA A 111 5.02 22.75 24.93
CA ALA A 111 3.69 22.63 24.32
C ALA A 111 3.61 23.34 22.95
N LEU A 112 4.29 24.48 22.79
CA LEU A 112 4.41 25.15 21.49
C LEU A 112 5.21 24.32 20.47
N ALA A 113 6.29 23.65 20.91
CA ALA A 113 7.04 22.74 20.03
C ALA A 113 6.18 21.54 19.60
N LEU A 114 5.43 20.92 20.51
CA LEU A 114 4.50 19.84 20.17
C LEU A 114 3.39 20.29 19.22
N LYS A 115 2.90 21.54 19.37
CA LYS A 115 1.91 22.11 18.47
C LYS A 115 2.43 22.24 17.04
N GLU A 116 3.70 22.61 16.88
CA GLU A 116 4.36 22.64 15.57
C GLU A 116 4.49 21.24 14.98
N VAL A 117 4.96 20.27 15.76
CA VAL A 117 5.03 18.86 15.34
C VAL A 117 3.65 18.33 14.91
N ARG A 118 2.59 18.62 15.68
CA ARG A 118 1.21 18.28 15.32
C ARG A 118 0.81 18.89 13.97
N SER A 119 1.13 20.16 13.72
CA SER A 119 0.80 20.82 12.45
C SER A 119 1.54 20.19 11.27
N GLN A 120 2.80 19.81 11.47
CA GLN A 120 3.59 19.13 10.45
C GLN A 120 3.05 17.72 10.17
N LEU A 121 2.67 16.97 11.21
CA LEU A 121 2.01 15.67 11.07
C LEU A 121 0.70 15.78 10.29
N LEU A 122 -0.10 16.82 10.52
CA LEU A 122 -1.33 17.05 9.75
C LEU A 122 -1.05 17.32 8.27
N ALA A 123 0.02 18.07 7.97
CA ALA A 123 0.46 18.28 6.60
C ALA A 123 0.93 16.98 5.94
N VAL A 124 1.63 16.12 6.69
CA VAL A 124 2.07 14.79 6.21
C VAL A 124 0.87 13.86 5.97
N ALA A 125 -0.14 13.87 6.85
CA ALA A 125 -1.36 13.09 6.70
C ALA A 125 -2.19 13.54 5.48
N ASN A 126 -2.13 14.83 5.13
CA ASN A 126 -2.76 15.41 3.94
C ASN A 126 -1.81 15.52 2.74
N ARG A 127 -0.86 14.59 2.58
CA ARG A 127 0.06 14.56 1.43
C ARG A 127 -0.69 14.33 0.11
N PRO A 128 -0.52 15.22 -0.90
CA PRO A 128 -1.10 15.00 -2.22
C PRO A 128 -0.35 13.90 -2.97
N ASP A 129 -1.05 13.13 -3.80
CA ASP A 129 -0.47 12.04 -4.61
C ASP A 129 0.15 12.51 -5.95
N GLY A 130 0.00 13.79 -6.29
CA GLY A 130 0.44 14.39 -7.56
C GLY A 130 -0.53 14.20 -8.74
N GLY A 131 -1.59 13.38 -8.56
CA GLY A 131 -2.64 13.11 -9.54
C GLY A 131 -3.98 13.81 -9.24
N GLY A 132 -4.02 14.68 -8.22
CA GLY A 132 -5.22 15.39 -7.78
C GLY A 132 -5.96 14.71 -6.61
N GLY A 133 -5.38 13.65 -6.05
CA GLY A 133 -5.84 12.97 -4.84
C GLY A 133 -4.86 13.09 -3.68
N PHE A 134 -5.11 12.32 -2.63
CA PHE A 134 -4.29 12.26 -1.43
C PHE A 134 -3.92 10.82 -1.11
N VAL A 135 -2.70 10.64 -0.62
CA VAL A 135 -2.10 9.32 -0.40
C VAL A 135 -2.84 8.49 0.65
N PHE A 136 -3.32 9.16 1.70
CA PHE A 136 -4.04 8.56 2.82
C PHE A 136 -5.56 8.76 2.74
N SER A 137 -6.11 8.90 1.52
CA SER A 137 -7.55 9.15 1.34
C SER A 137 -8.45 7.92 1.42
N GLY A 138 -7.89 6.75 1.72
CA GLY A 138 -8.65 5.50 1.73
C GLY A 138 -9.18 5.17 0.32
N GLN A 139 -10.49 5.05 0.11
CA GLN A 139 -11.06 4.75 -1.22
C GLN A 139 -10.96 5.88 -2.27
N GLY A 140 -10.27 6.97 -1.95
CA GLY A 140 -10.01 8.10 -2.86
C GLY A 140 -10.88 9.31 -2.53
N SER A 141 -10.25 10.49 -2.55
CA SER A 141 -10.90 11.79 -2.38
C SER A 141 -10.09 12.88 -3.08
N SER A 142 -10.78 13.84 -3.71
CA SER A 142 -10.17 15.08 -4.24
C SER A 142 -10.06 16.18 -3.17
N SER A 143 -10.61 15.95 -1.98
CA SER A 143 -10.52 16.86 -0.82
C SER A 143 -9.57 16.29 0.24
N PRO A 144 -8.90 17.15 1.04
CA PRO A 144 -8.01 16.70 2.11
C PRO A 144 -8.71 15.69 3.04
N PRO A 145 -8.12 14.50 3.28
CA PRO A 145 -8.76 13.44 4.06
C PRO A 145 -8.84 13.74 5.56
N PHE A 146 -7.93 14.55 6.10
CA PHE A 146 -7.91 14.91 7.52
C PHE A 146 -8.28 16.38 7.70
N ILE A 147 -9.37 16.62 8.42
CA ILE A 147 -9.86 17.98 8.71
C ILE A 147 -9.71 18.26 10.20
N ASP A 148 -9.02 19.35 10.52
CA ASP A 148 -8.92 19.88 11.88
C ASP A 148 -10.23 20.60 12.25
N ALA A 149 -10.91 20.12 13.29
CA ALA A 149 -12.21 20.63 13.72
C ALA A 149 -12.26 20.79 15.24
N PRO A 150 -13.25 21.54 15.78
CA PRO A 150 -13.48 21.56 17.22
C PRO A 150 -13.75 20.12 17.72
N GLY A 151 -12.89 19.63 18.61
CA GLY A 151 -12.94 18.25 19.10
C GLY A 151 -11.90 17.30 18.49
N GLY A 152 -10.97 17.80 17.66
CA GLY A 152 -9.83 17.03 17.14
C GLY A 152 -9.85 16.88 15.61
N VAL A 153 -8.86 16.14 15.10
CA VAL A 153 -8.74 15.85 13.68
C VAL A 153 -9.62 14.67 13.32
N ARG A 154 -10.52 14.86 12.35
CA ARG A 154 -11.39 13.81 11.83
C ARG A 154 -11.00 13.39 10.42
N PHE A 155 -11.13 12.10 10.16
CA PHE A 155 -11.05 11.56 8.81
C PHE A 155 -12.39 11.75 8.09
N VAL A 156 -12.35 12.36 6.91
CA VAL A 156 -13.54 12.66 6.07
C VAL A 156 -13.50 11.86 4.75
N GLY A 157 -12.56 10.91 4.62
CA GLY A 157 -12.54 9.93 3.55
C GLY A 157 -13.42 8.71 3.83
N GLN A 158 -13.44 7.76 2.89
CA GLN A 158 -13.99 6.43 3.13
C GLN A 158 -12.84 5.47 3.43
N GLY A 159 -12.93 4.72 4.53
CA GLY A 159 -11.93 3.71 4.90
C GLY A 159 -11.79 2.59 3.85
N GLY A 160 -10.66 1.90 3.87
CA GLY A 160 -10.26 0.92 2.85
C GLY A 160 -9.27 1.48 1.81
N GLU A 161 -9.12 0.79 0.69
CA GLU A 161 -8.14 1.10 -0.35
C GLU A 161 -8.81 1.19 -1.73
N ALA A 162 -8.39 2.16 -2.55
CA ALA A 162 -8.77 2.21 -3.95
C ALA A 162 -7.98 1.14 -4.73
N GLN A 163 -8.67 0.34 -5.55
CA GLN A 163 -8.03 -0.70 -6.35
C GLN A 163 -7.99 -0.31 -7.82
N GLY A 164 -6.84 -0.49 -8.47
CA GLY A 164 -6.71 -0.32 -9.92
C GLY A 164 -7.57 -1.33 -10.68
N ALA A 165 -8.07 -0.92 -11.86
CA ALA A 165 -8.91 -1.73 -12.75
C ALA A 165 -8.13 -2.83 -13.51
N SER A 166 -7.12 -3.42 -12.90
CA SER A 166 -6.38 -4.56 -13.44
C SER A 166 -6.97 -5.88 -12.94
N SER A 167 -6.71 -6.98 -13.66
CA SER A 167 -7.07 -8.34 -13.19
C SER A 167 -6.43 -8.69 -11.83
N GLU A 168 -5.37 -7.97 -11.48
CA GLU A 168 -4.75 -7.97 -10.15
C GLU A 168 -5.23 -6.75 -9.36
N LYS A 169 -5.77 -6.97 -8.16
CA LYS A 169 -6.13 -5.90 -7.23
C LYS A 169 -4.86 -5.22 -6.71
N LEU A 170 -4.52 -4.07 -7.31
CA LEU A 170 -3.39 -3.22 -6.91
C LEU A 170 -3.91 -2.05 -6.07
N ALA A 171 -3.44 -1.92 -4.84
CA ALA A 171 -3.80 -0.81 -3.97
C ALA A 171 -3.20 0.50 -4.49
N LEU A 172 -4.02 1.53 -4.66
CA LEU A 172 -3.62 2.87 -5.12
C LEU A 172 -3.47 3.85 -3.95
N THR A 173 -3.93 3.47 -2.77
CA THR A 173 -3.99 4.31 -1.57
C THR A 173 -3.78 3.45 -0.32
N VAL A 174 -3.49 4.12 0.79
CA VAL A 174 -3.42 3.49 2.13
C VAL A 174 -4.63 3.96 2.93
N ASP A 175 -5.17 3.08 3.78
CA ASP A 175 -6.20 3.44 4.74
C ASP A 175 -5.64 4.42 5.79
N GLY A 176 -5.89 5.70 5.55
CA GLY A 176 -5.44 6.77 6.44
C GLY A 176 -6.09 6.72 7.82
N GLU A 177 -7.35 6.29 7.91
CA GLU A 177 -8.04 6.21 9.19
C GLU A 177 -7.37 5.17 10.10
N LEU A 178 -7.03 4.01 9.54
CA LEU A 178 -6.29 2.97 10.26
C LEU A 178 -4.88 3.41 10.64
N ALA A 179 -4.16 4.08 9.74
CA ALA A 179 -2.78 4.50 9.98
C ALA A 179 -2.67 5.62 11.04
N TRP A 180 -3.62 6.56 11.08
CA TRP A 180 -3.49 7.80 11.86
C TRP A 180 -4.42 7.90 13.07
N LEU A 181 -5.59 7.25 13.06
CA LEU A 181 -6.66 7.48 14.06
C LEU A 181 -7.07 6.22 14.84
N LYS A 182 -6.68 5.02 14.41
CA LYS A 182 -7.16 3.75 14.97
C LYS A 182 -6.05 2.83 15.49
N ALA A 183 -4.99 3.40 16.04
CA ALA A 183 -4.00 2.59 16.76
C ALA A 183 -4.62 2.01 18.05
N LYS A 184 -3.97 0.99 18.62
CA LYS A 184 -4.39 0.41 19.91
C LYS A 184 -4.00 1.31 21.07
N THR A 185 -4.93 1.56 22.00
CA THR A 185 -4.65 2.33 23.22
C THR A 185 -3.88 1.50 24.28
N GLY A 186 -3.28 2.20 25.24
CA GLY A 186 -2.60 1.57 26.38
C GLY A 186 -1.40 0.70 25.98
N ASN A 187 -1.20 -0.41 26.68
CA ASN A 187 -0.13 -1.37 26.36
C ASN A 187 -0.52 -2.37 25.24
N GLY A 188 -1.60 -2.10 24.51
CA GLY A 188 -2.14 -2.96 23.46
C GLY A 188 -3.09 -4.08 23.93
N VAL A 189 -3.21 -4.27 25.25
CA VAL A 189 -4.15 -5.22 25.89
C VAL A 189 -5.15 -4.47 26.77
N PHE A 190 -4.65 -3.58 27.62
CA PHE A 190 -5.44 -2.69 28.44
C PHE A 190 -4.85 -1.27 28.48
N GLU A 191 -5.69 -0.30 28.79
CA GLU A 191 -5.31 1.08 29.00
C GLU A 191 -5.42 1.42 30.48
N ALA A 192 -4.30 1.84 31.07
CA ALA A 192 -4.25 2.31 32.45
C ALA A 192 -4.21 3.84 32.46
N GLY A 193 -5.02 4.45 33.31
CA GLY A 193 -5.12 5.91 33.39
C GLY A 193 -5.56 6.41 34.77
N ALA A 194 -5.26 7.67 35.05
CA ALA A 194 -5.77 8.36 36.24
C ALA A 194 -7.21 8.81 36.01
N THR A 195 -8.06 8.64 37.02
CA THR A 195 -9.42 9.17 37.00
C THR A 195 -9.39 10.69 37.16
N ALA A 196 -10.36 11.38 36.54
CA ALA A 196 -10.55 12.81 36.77
C ALA A 196 -10.85 13.07 38.25
N GLY A 197 -10.24 14.12 38.81
CA GLY A 197 -10.44 14.52 40.21
C GLY A 197 -9.39 14.00 41.19
N ASN A 198 -8.39 13.23 40.74
CA ASN A 198 -7.25 12.88 41.59
C ASN A 198 -6.51 14.15 42.05
N THR A 199 -6.25 14.23 43.35
CA THR A 199 -5.61 15.39 44.00
C THR A 199 -4.20 15.09 44.48
N GLY A 200 -3.87 13.81 44.68
CA GLY A 200 -2.53 13.38 45.06
C GLY A 200 -1.51 13.50 43.93
N SER A 201 -0.27 13.12 44.27
CA SER A 201 0.87 13.09 43.35
C SER A 201 1.14 11.69 42.79
N GLY A 202 0.18 10.77 42.95
CA GLY A 202 0.24 9.44 42.39
C GLY A 202 0.13 9.45 40.86
N TRP A 203 0.92 8.63 40.17
CA TRP A 203 0.78 8.37 38.74
C TRP A 203 0.90 6.88 38.47
N ILE A 204 0.19 6.41 37.45
CA ILE A 204 0.14 5.00 37.05
C ILE A 204 0.95 4.77 35.77
N SER A 205 1.72 3.69 35.74
CA SER A 205 2.37 3.18 34.53
C SER A 205 1.36 2.62 33.53
N SER A 206 1.75 2.42 32.27
CA SER A 206 0.94 1.69 31.28
C SER A 206 0.62 0.23 31.67
N GLY A 207 1.37 -0.33 32.63
CA GLY A 207 1.18 -1.68 33.14
C GLY A 207 1.68 -2.77 32.20
N SER A 208 1.74 -3.99 32.72
CA SER A 208 2.20 -5.18 32.00
C SER A 208 1.26 -6.36 32.21
N VAL A 209 1.23 -7.25 31.23
CA VAL A 209 0.60 -8.57 31.35
C VAL A 209 1.65 -9.57 31.84
N THR A 210 1.44 -10.11 33.04
CA THR A 210 2.32 -11.12 33.66
C THR A 210 1.87 -12.53 33.34
N THR A 211 0.56 -12.77 33.24
CA THR A 211 -0.02 -14.08 32.95
C THR A 211 -1.04 -13.97 31.81
N PRO A 212 -0.61 -14.11 30.53
CA PRO A 212 -1.49 -13.93 29.38
C PRO A 212 -2.75 -14.79 29.38
N SER A 213 -2.69 -16.01 29.92
CA SER A 213 -3.85 -16.93 29.98
C SER A 213 -4.93 -16.52 30.98
N ALA A 214 -4.64 -15.58 31.89
CA ALA A 214 -5.57 -15.11 32.92
C ALA A 214 -6.18 -13.75 32.58
N VAL A 215 -5.76 -13.12 31.48
CA VAL A 215 -6.21 -11.78 31.12
C VAL A 215 -7.67 -11.80 30.64
N PRO A 216 -8.55 -10.96 31.21
CA PRO A 216 -9.96 -10.89 30.85
C PRO A 216 -10.23 -10.17 29.51
N TYR A 217 -9.18 -9.63 28.89
CA TYR A 217 -9.23 -8.89 27.64
C TYR A 217 -8.58 -9.67 26.48
N PRO A 218 -9.13 -9.58 25.25
CA PRO A 218 -10.37 -8.90 24.92
C PRO A 218 -11.59 -9.63 25.50
N ALA A 219 -12.60 -8.87 25.91
CA ALA A 219 -13.84 -9.46 26.40
C ALA A 219 -14.50 -10.32 25.29
N ALA A 220 -15.18 -11.39 25.69
CA ALA A 220 -15.88 -12.25 24.75
C ALA A 220 -16.93 -11.45 23.95
N SER A 221 -17.14 -11.84 22.69
CA SER A 221 -18.09 -11.15 21.80
C SER A 221 -19.49 -11.06 22.44
N GLY A 222 -19.99 -9.83 22.60
CA GLY A 222 -21.30 -9.55 23.21
C GLY A 222 -21.28 -9.33 24.73
N ALA A 223 -20.12 -9.43 25.39
CA ALA A 223 -19.96 -9.07 26.80
C ALA A 223 -19.42 -7.64 26.95
N THR A 224 -19.90 -6.91 27.97
CA THR A 224 -19.29 -5.65 28.38
C THR A 224 -17.92 -5.95 29.00
N PRO A 225 -16.84 -5.29 28.55
CA PRO A 225 -15.54 -5.50 29.17
C PRO A 225 -15.54 -5.03 30.62
N PRO A 226 -14.99 -5.83 31.56
CA PRO A 226 -14.87 -5.39 32.94
C PRO A 226 -13.97 -4.16 33.03
N THR A 227 -14.19 -3.31 34.01
CA THR A 227 -13.28 -2.20 34.35
C THR A 227 -12.66 -2.48 35.71
N TYR A 228 -11.34 -2.41 35.78
CA TYR A 228 -10.63 -2.54 37.05
C TYR A 228 -10.23 -1.17 37.57
N THR A 229 -10.41 -0.94 38.87
CA THR A 229 -10.05 0.32 39.52
C THR A 229 -9.15 0.05 40.70
N VAL A 230 -8.01 0.74 40.75
CA VAL A 230 -7.17 0.82 41.95
C VAL A 230 -7.57 2.09 42.69
N GLN A 231 -8.20 1.94 43.84
CA GLN A 231 -8.64 3.05 44.69
C GLN A 231 -7.74 3.18 45.92
N PHE A 232 -7.35 4.41 46.23
CA PHE A 232 -6.49 4.72 47.37
C PHE A 232 -7.29 5.32 48.53
N ASP A 233 -6.95 4.89 49.74
CA ASP A 233 -7.39 5.52 50.98
C ASP A 233 -6.19 5.88 51.86
N VAL A 234 -6.28 7.03 52.53
CA VAL A 234 -5.25 7.51 53.45
C VAL A 234 -5.90 7.81 54.78
N THR A 235 -5.70 6.91 55.74
CA THR A 235 -6.22 7.05 57.11
C THR A 235 -5.04 7.08 58.08
N GLY A 236 -4.94 8.12 58.90
CA GLY A 236 -3.87 8.25 59.90
C GLY A 236 -2.45 8.33 59.30
N GLY A 237 -2.31 8.77 58.05
CA GLY A 237 -1.02 8.85 57.35
C GLY A 237 -0.53 7.54 56.73
N VAL A 238 -1.30 6.45 56.86
CA VAL A 238 -1.04 5.18 56.18
C VAL A 238 -1.86 5.14 54.90
N THR A 239 -1.19 4.98 53.76
CA THR A 239 -1.84 4.78 52.46
C THR A 239 -2.10 3.30 52.23
N THR A 240 -3.34 2.96 51.90
CA THR A 240 -3.74 1.63 51.47
C THR A 240 -4.39 1.69 50.10
N TYR A 241 -4.43 0.55 49.40
CA TYR A 241 -5.14 0.44 48.14
C TYR A 241 -6.14 -0.70 48.17
N SER A 242 -7.18 -0.56 47.36
CA SER A 242 -8.14 -1.61 47.05
C SER A 242 -8.21 -1.77 45.53
N VAL A 243 -8.33 -3.02 45.07
CA VAL A 243 -8.53 -3.34 43.65
C VAL A 243 -9.97 -3.76 43.48
N LEU A 244 -10.70 -3.06 42.62
CA LEU A 244 -12.11 -3.28 42.34
C LEU A 244 -12.28 -3.80 40.92
N GLU A 245 -13.24 -4.70 40.71
CA GLU A 245 -13.76 -5.15 39.42
C GLU A 245 -15.22 -4.70 39.30
N ASP A 246 -15.48 -3.75 38.38
CA ASP A 246 -16.80 -3.13 38.19
C ASP A 246 -17.43 -2.60 39.50
N GLY A 247 -16.59 -2.03 40.36
CA GLY A 247 -16.98 -1.49 41.67
C GLY A 247 -17.05 -2.52 42.81
N ASN A 248 -16.82 -3.81 42.53
CA ASN A 248 -16.75 -4.85 43.55
C ASN A 248 -15.31 -5.09 43.99
N ALA A 249 -15.02 -5.06 45.29
CA ALA A 249 -13.65 -5.25 45.79
C ALA A 249 -13.18 -6.69 45.56
N LEU A 250 -12.09 -6.86 44.79
CA LEU A 250 -11.34 -8.10 44.69
C LEU A 250 -10.38 -8.26 45.87
N VAL A 251 -9.76 -7.15 46.26
CA VAL A 251 -8.83 -7.02 47.39
C VAL A 251 -9.05 -5.65 48.01
N SER A 252 -8.99 -5.54 49.34
CA SER A 252 -9.18 -4.27 50.05
C SER A 252 -8.17 -4.06 51.17
N GLY A 253 -7.79 -2.80 51.36
CA GLY A 253 -6.97 -2.36 52.49
C GLY A 253 -5.52 -2.85 52.45
N GLU A 254 -4.97 -3.17 51.28
CA GLU A 254 -3.58 -3.61 51.17
C GLU A 254 -2.62 -2.44 51.38
N PRO A 255 -1.48 -2.65 52.07
CA PRO A 255 -0.48 -1.61 52.26
C PRO A 255 0.08 -1.12 50.92
N TYR A 256 0.06 0.21 50.70
CA TYR A 256 0.66 0.80 49.51
C TYR A 256 2.15 1.10 49.73
N VAL A 257 2.96 0.74 48.73
CA VAL A 257 4.36 1.15 48.62
C VAL A 257 4.56 1.76 47.23
N SER A 258 5.04 3.01 47.20
CA SER A 258 5.27 3.74 45.95
C SER A 258 6.21 2.99 45.02
N GLY A 259 5.77 2.79 43.78
CA GLY A 259 6.54 2.14 42.71
C GLY A 259 6.41 0.61 42.69
N ASN A 260 5.90 -0.01 43.75
CA ASN A 260 5.69 -1.46 43.76
C ASN A 260 4.56 -1.85 42.79
N GLY A 261 4.67 -3.05 42.22
CA GLY A 261 3.67 -3.60 41.33
C GLY A 261 2.39 -3.96 42.08
N ILE A 262 1.27 -3.44 41.63
CA ILE A 262 -0.08 -3.79 42.07
C ILE A 262 -0.62 -4.79 41.05
N THR A 263 -0.72 -6.05 41.47
CA THR A 263 -1.26 -7.14 40.64
C THR A 263 -2.76 -7.24 40.83
N VAL A 264 -3.51 -7.32 39.72
CA VAL A 264 -4.93 -7.60 39.74
C VAL A 264 -5.14 -9.10 40.01
N PRO A 265 -5.72 -9.47 41.17
CA PRO A 265 -5.81 -10.87 41.59
C PRO A 265 -6.53 -11.73 40.54
N GLY A 266 -5.90 -12.83 40.12
CA GLY A 266 -6.50 -13.78 39.17
C GLY A 266 -6.71 -13.27 37.74
N ARG A 267 -6.24 -12.06 37.41
CA ARG A 267 -6.43 -11.45 36.06
C ARG A 267 -5.13 -11.28 35.26
N GLY A 268 -3.97 -11.65 35.82
CA GLY A 268 -2.68 -11.63 35.10
C GLY A 268 -2.21 -10.24 34.65
N MET A 269 -2.78 -9.16 35.19
CA MET A 269 -2.41 -7.79 34.91
C MET A 269 -1.69 -7.19 36.12
N THR A 270 -0.67 -6.38 35.87
CA THR A 270 0.08 -5.68 36.91
C THR A 270 0.33 -4.25 36.47
N VAL A 271 0.14 -3.29 37.39
CA VAL A 271 0.42 -1.87 37.19
C VAL A 271 1.31 -1.35 38.30
N ASN A 272 2.18 -0.39 38.00
CA ASN A 272 2.95 0.31 39.02
C ASN A 272 2.32 1.68 39.24
N VAL A 273 1.99 1.98 40.50
CA VAL A 273 1.61 3.34 40.92
C VAL A 273 2.76 3.90 41.74
N ALA A 274 3.25 5.08 41.37
CA ALA A 274 4.34 5.76 42.06
C ALA A 274 3.92 7.16 42.51
N GLY A 275 4.59 7.68 43.53
CA GLY A 275 4.23 8.95 44.18
C GLY A 275 3.33 8.74 45.40
N ALA A 276 2.69 9.82 45.85
CA ALA A 276 1.80 9.82 47.01
C ALA A 276 0.35 10.13 46.58
N PRO A 277 -0.48 9.10 46.32
CA PRO A 277 -1.92 9.25 46.14
C PRO A 277 -2.58 9.83 47.40
N ALA A 278 -3.60 10.65 47.21
CA ALA A 278 -4.48 11.13 48.28
C ALA A 278 -5.66 10.16 48.50
N SER A 279 -6.35 10.28 49.64
CA SER A 279 -7.59 9.51 49.87
C SER A 279 -8.63 9.88 48.82
N GLY A 280 -9.24 8.87 48.19
CA GLY A 280 -10.20 9.04 47.11
C GLY A 280 -9.58 9.06 45.70
N ASP A 281 -8.26 9.14 45.57
CA ASP A 281 -7.61 9.01 44.27
C ASP A 281 -7.85 7.60 43.70
N SER A 282 -8.09 7.53 42.39
CA SER A 282 -8.30 6.26 41.71
C SER A 282 -7.64 6.21 40.33
N PHE A 283 -7.28 5.01 39.92
CA PHE A 283 -6.74 4.74 38.60
C PHE A 283 -7.52 3.58 37.99
N THR A 284 -7.85 3.68 36.71
CA THR A 284 -8.63 2.68 36.01
C THR A 284 -7.76 1.89 35.05
N MET A 285 -8.18 0.66 34.78
CA MET A 285 -7.62 -0.22 33.77
C MET A 285 -8.78 -0.76 32.93
N THR A 286 -8.91 -0.25 31.72
CA THR A 286 -9.97 -0.60 30.77
C THR A 286 -9.40 -1.41 29.60
N GLN A 287 -10.25 -2.08 28.84
CA GLN A 287 -9.81 -2.79 27.64
C GLN A 287 -9.16 -1.84 26.63
N SER A 288 -8.07 -2.27 25.99
CA SER A 288 -7.48 -1.55 24.86
C SER A 288 -8.41 -1.53 23.65
N THR A 289 -8.59 -0.35 23.05
CA THR A 289 -9.45 -0.13 21.88
C THR A 289 -8.64 0.44 20.70
N ASN A 290 -9.15 0.27 19.48
CA ASN A 290 -8.56 0.84 18.26
C ASN A 290 -9.00 2.30 18.05
N THR A 291 -8.80 3.14 19.06
CA THR A 291 -9.26 4.54 19.08
C THR A 291 -8.11 5.51 19.36
N LEU A 292 -6.87 5.03 19.40
CA LEU A 292 -5.71 5.88 19.63
C LEU A 292 -5.40 6.68 18.36
N SER A 293 -5.53 8.00 18.48
CA SER A 293 -5.30 8.97 17.42
C SER A 293 -4.01 9.74 17.66
N VAL A 294 -3.24 9.96 16.58
CA VAL A 294 -2.03 10.79 16.60
C VAL A 294 -2.34 12.18 17.13
N PHE A 295 -3.41 12.78 16.59
CA PHE A 295 -3.74 14.17 16.86
C PHE A 295 -4.31 14.34 18.26
N ASP A 296 -5.18 13.43 18.71
CA ASP A 296 -5.79 13.52 20.05
C ASP A 296 -4.73 13.29 21.15
N THR A 297 -3.76 12.40 20.89
CA THR A 297 -2.64 12.16 21.82
C THR A 297 -1.78 13.42 21.99
N LEU A 298 -1.47 14.10 20.89
CA LEU A 298 -0.70 15.36 20.92
C LEU A 298 -1.53 16.52 21.49
N ASP A 299 -2.82 16.62 21.12
CA ASP A 299 -3.72 17.66 21.61
C ASP A 299 -3.91 17.57 23.13
N LYS A 300 -4.07 16.36 23.66
CA LYS A 300 -4.13 16.12 25.10
C LYS A 300 -2.82 16.56 25.78
N ALA A 301 -1.67 16.17 25.23
CA ALA A 301 -0.37 16.56 25.77
C ALA A 301 -0.17 18.09 25.74
N ILE A 302 -0.53 18.74 24.64
CA ILE A 302 -0.46 20.20 24.49
C ILE A 302 -1.38 20.90 25.49
N ALA A 303 -2.61 20.40 25.67
CA ALA A 303 -3.56 20.97 26.62
C ALA A 303 -3.07 20.84 28.07
N GLU A 304 -2.58 19.66 28.46
CA GLU A 304 -2.07 19.39 29.80
C GLU A 304 -0.79 20.20 30.08
N LEU A 305 0.17 20.26 29.17
CA LEU A 305 1.38 21.08 29.34
C LEU A 305 1.14 22.60 29.36
N ASN A 306 0.00 23.07 28.82
CA ASN A 306 -0.41 24.47 28.91
C ASN A 306 -1.15 24.81 30.22
N SER A 307 -1.60 23.79 30.95
CA SER A 307 -2.25 23.98 32.24
C SER A 307 -1.27 24.55 33.28
N THR A 308 -1.79 25.32 34.23
CA THR A 308 -0.99 25.94 35.30
C THR A 308 -1.29 25.28 36.64
N GLY A 309 -0.26 25.10 37.47
CA GLY A 309 -0.43 24.56 38.83
C GLY A 309 -0.67 23.04 38.89
N MET A 310 -0.30 22.30 37.84
CA MET A 310 -0.27 20.84 37.91
C MET A 310 0.80 20.39 38.90
N ASN A 311 0.47 19.41 39.73
CA ASN A 311 1.45 18.80 40.61
C ASN A 311 2.39 17.85 39.81
N ASN A 312 3.54 17.50 40.38
CA ASN A 312 4.52 16.65 39.70
C ASN A 312 3.95 15.28 39.30
N GLY A 313 3.03 14.71 40.09
CA GLY A 313 2.38 13.44 39.74
C GLY A 313 1.49 13.55 38.51
N GLN A 314 0.69 14.61 38.42
CA GLN A 314 -0.15 14.89 37.25
C GLN A 314 0.70 15.08 35.99
N ILE A 315 1.82 15.80 36.11
CA ILE A 315 2.79 15.95 35.02
C ILE A 315 3.37 14.60 34.58
N GLN A 316 3.80 13.75 35.54
CA GLN A 316 4.32 12.42 35.21
C GLN A 316 3.24 11.53 34.57
N GLN A 317 1.98 11.66 34.98
CA GLN A 317 0.86 10.96 34.36
C GLN A 317 0.67 11.38 32.90
N THR A 318 0.67 12.69 32.62
CA THR A 318 0.65 13.24 31.26
C THR A 318 1.76 12.64 30.43
N VAL A 319 3.01 12.77 30.89
CA VAL A 319 4.19 12.30 30.17
C VAL A 319 4.12 10.80 29.89
N ASN A 320 3.81 9.97 30.89
CA ASN A 320 3.75 8.52 30.70
C ASN A 320 2.60 8.07 29.78
N SER A 321 1.42 8.69 29.90
CA SER A 321 0.28 8.36 29.03
C SER A 321 0.54 8.79 27.59
N THR A 322 1.11 9.97 27.37
CA THR A 322 1.52 10.44 26.04
C THR A 322 2.62 9.58 25.46
N LEU A 323 3.67 9.23 26.23
CA LEU A 323 4.76 8.36 25.73
C LEU A 323 4.23 6.97 25.34
N THR A 324 3.34 6.39 26.15
CA THR A 324 2.70 5.10 25.81
C THR A 324 1.87 5.24 24.53
N GLY A 325 1.11 6.33 24.40
CA GLY A 325 0.37 6.63 23.17
C GLY A 325 1.29 6.78 21.96
N LEU A 326 2.37 7.57 22.08
CA LEU A 326 3.36 7.75 21.01
C LEU A 326 4.04 6.44 20.62
N ASP A 327 4.39 5.58 21.58
CA ASP A 327 4.99 4.28 21.29
C ASP A 327 3.98 3.34 20.57
N GLY A 328 2.69 3.39 20.94
CA GLY A 328 1.61 2.69 20.24
C GLY A 328 1.40 3.21 18.81
N LEU A 329 1.46 4.54 18.62
CA LEU A 329 1.36 5.18 17.32
C LEU A 329 2.56 4.88 16.42
N LEU A 330 3.78 4.91 16.95
CA LEU A 330 5.01 4.51 16.26
C LEU A 330 4.92 3.05 15.80
N SER A 331 4.42 2.17 16.66
CA SER A 331 4.20 0.76 16.32
C SER A 331 3.16 0.60 15.20
N ASN A 332 2.06 1.36 15.25
CA ASN A 332 1.01 1.35 14.23
C ASN A 332 1.53 1.87 12.87
N MET A 333 2.25 2.99 12.87
CA MET A 333 2.86 3.54 11.66
C MET A 333 3.94 2.61 11.08
N GLY A 334 4.73 1.96 11.94
CA GLY A 334 5.67 0.92 11.53
C GLY A 334 4.98 -0.27 10.87
N ALA A 335 3.84 -0.71 11.40
CA ALA A 335 3.02 -1.75 10.81
C ALA A 335 2.43 -1.32 9.45
N ALA A 336 1.88 -0.11 9.36
CA ALA A 336 1.38 0.46 8.09
C ALA A 336 2.50 0.53 7.03
N ARG A 337 3.70 0.96 7.44
CA ARG A 337 4.87 1.03 6.55
C ARG A 337 5.29 -0.37 6.07
N SER A 338 5.23 -1.35 6.96
CA SER A 338 5.54 -2.74 6.62
C SER A 338 4.55 -3.31 5.60
N ALA A 339 3.25 -3.00 5.73
CA ALA A 339 2.21 -3.38 4.76
C ALA A 339 2.42 -2.70 3.39
N VAL A 340 2.83 -1.43 3.37
CA VAL A 340 3.23 -0.75 2.13
C VAL A 340 4.45 -1.43 1.49
N GLY A 341 5.45 -1.83 2.29
CA GLY A 341 6.61 -2.57 1.83
C GLY A 341 6.27 -3.95 1.23
N GLU A 342 5.34 -4.69 1.86
CA GLU A 342 4.82 -5.94 1.31
C GLU A 342 4.14 -5.72 -0.05
N THR A 343 3.34 -4.66 -0.15
CA THR A 343 2.68 -4.27 -1.40
C THR A 343 3.70 -3.94 -2.50
N LEU A 344 4.78 -3.23 -2.19
CA LEU A 344 5.86 -2.95 -3.13
C LEU A 344 6.55 -4.24 -3.61
N ASN A 345 6.86 -5.18 -2.72
CA ASN A 345 7.44 -6.47 -3.10
C ASN A 345 6.49 -7.30 -3.99
N ARG A 346 5.18 -7.26 -3.69
CA ARG A 346 4.16 -7.88 -4.54
C ARG A 346 4.11 -7.22 -5.92
N MET A 347 4.27 -5.89 -6.00
CA MET A 347 4.33 -5.17 -7.28
C MET A 347 5.53 -5.58 -8.12
N ASP A 348 6.71 -5.77 -7.53
CA ASP A 348 7.90 -6.23 -8.26
C ASP A 348 7.67 -7.63 -8.86
N SER A 349 7.01 -8.52 -8.11
CA SER A 349 6.63 -9.84 -8.61
C SER A 349 5.61 -9.77 -9.75
N ILE A 350 4.64 -8.86 -9.65
CA ILE A 350 3.63 -8.63 -10.70
C ILE A 350 4.29 -8.03 -11.96
N GLU A 351 5.24 -7.10 -11.81
CA GLU A 351 5.99 -6.51 -12.92
C GLU A 351 6.72 -7.59 -13.72
N GLY A 352 7.44 -8.48 -13.03
CA GLY A 352 8.14 -9.60 -13.67
C GLY A 352 7.19 -10.49 -14.48
N ARG A 353 6.03 -10.84 -13.91
CA ARG A 353 5.01 -11.64 -14.61
C ARG A 353 4.41 -10.93 -15.83
N ILE A 354 4.14 -9.62 -15.72
CA ILE A 354 3.64 -8.84 -16.87
C ILE A 354 4.70 -8.74 -17.96
N ALA A 355 5.97 -8.53 -17.60
CA ALA A 355 7.07 -8.49 -18.54
C ALA A 355 7.25 -9.83 -19.27
N GLU A 356 7.12 -10.95 -18.57
CA GLU A 356 7.17 -12.29 -19.16
C GLU A 356 5.98 -12.55 -20.10
N LEU A 357 4.75 -12.20 -19.70
CA LEU A 357 3.57 -12.31 -20.56
C LEU A 357 3.71 -11.47 -21.84
N LYS A 358 4.26 -10.26 -21.71
CA LYS A 358 4.54 -9.39 -22.85
C LYS A 358 5.57 -10.01 -23.78
N LEU A 359 6.68 -10.54 -23.25
CA LEU A 359 7.73 -11.18 -24.03
C LEU A 359 7.20 -12.42 -24.77
N ASN A 360 6.41 -13.26 -24.10
CA ASN A 360 5.78 -14.42 -24.71
C ASN A 360 4.85 -14.02 -25.84
N ALA A 361 3.99 -13.01 -25.64
CA ALA A 361 3.13 -12.47 -26.69
C ALA A 361 3.94 -11.90 -27.87
N GLN A 362 5.03 -11.16 -27.62
CA GLN A 362 5.91 -10.67 -28.68
C GLN A 362 6.53 -11.80 -29.48
N THR A 363 6.94 -12.89 -28.81
CA THR A 363 7.48 -14.10 -29.44
C THR A 363 6.42 -14.81 -30.28
N ASP A 364 5.20 -14.97 -29.76
CA ASP A 364 4.08 -15.57 -30.49
C ASP A 364 3.69 -14.74 -31.73
N ARG A 365 3.72 -13.41 -31.63
CA ARG A 365 3.51 -12.52 -32.78
C ARG A 365 4.62 -12.69 -33.81
N SER A 366 5.88 -12.68 -33.37
CA SER A 366 7.04 -12.85 -34.25
C SER A 366 6.98 -14.18 -35.00
N ASN A 367 6.73 -15.28 -34.29
CA ASN A 367 6.56 -16.61 -34.90
C ASN A 367 5.39 -16.68 -35.89
N ALA A 368 4.35 -15.86 -35.72
CA ALA A 368 3.19 -15.82 -36.60
C ALA A 368 3.40 -14.95 -37.84
N GLU A 369 4.01 -13.76 -37.71
CA GLU A 369 4.09 -12.77 -38.79
C GLU A 369 5.48 -12.62 -39.42
N ASP A 370 6.56 -12.88 -38.70
CA ASP A 370 7.90 -12.50 -39.15
C ASP A 370 8.44 -13.46 -40.22
N LEU A 371 9.20 -12.90 -41.15
CA LEU A 371 9.80 -13.63 -42.24
C LEU A 371 11.20 -14.11 -41.86
N ASP A 372 11.49 -15.38 -42.10
CA ASP A 372 12.88 -15.85 -42.16
C ASP A 372 13.55 -15.27 -43.41
N MET A 373 14.30 -14.19 -43.23
CA MET A 373 14.98 -13.49 -44.33
C MET A 373 15.94 -14.39 -45.10
N VAL A 374 16.59 -15.35 -44.45
CA VAL A 374 17.58 -16.23 -45.10
C VAL A 374 16.87 -17.14 -46.08
N GLN A 375 15.82 -17.82 -45.63
CA GLN A 375 15.02 -18.68 -46.48
C GLN A 375 14.27 -17.87 -47.56
N ALA A 376 13.77 -16.69 -47.21
CA ALA A 376 13.03 -15.83 -48.14
C ALA A 376 13.90 -15.32 -49.29
N ILE A 377 15.12 -14.86 -49.02
CA ILE A 377 16.07 -14.41 -50.06
C ILE A 377 16.38 -15.55 -51.03
N SER A 378 16.63 -16.76 -50.51
CA SER A 378 16.87 -17.95 -51.34
C SER A 378 15.66 -18.28 -52.22
N SER A 379 14.44 -18.24 -51.64
CA SER A 379 13.20 -18.48 -52.38
C SER A 379 12.94 -17.43 -53.46
N PHE A 380 13.23 -16.16 -53.17
CA PHE A 380 13.08 -15.04 -54.11
C PHE A 380 14.02 -15.20 -55.30
N GLN A 381 15.29 -15.52 -55.07
CA GLN A 381 16.27 -15.77 -56.13
C GLN A 381 15.86 -16.95 -57.03
N ASN A 382 15.33 -18.04 -56.43
CA ASN A 382 14.79 -19.17 -57.18
C ASN A 382 13.56 -18.78 -58.02
N LYS A 383 12.63 -18.00 -57.46
CA LYS A 383 11.45 -17.48 -58.17
C LYS A 383 11.85 -16.56 -59.33
N GLN A 384 12.81 -15.65 -59.11
CA GLN A 384 13.36 -14.75 -60.12
C GLN A 384 13.99 -15.53 -61.27
N THR A 385 14.87 -16.48 -60.96
CA THR A 385 15.52 -17.35 -61.95
C THR A 385 14.48 -18.15 -62.76
N GLY A 386 13.46 -18.67 -62.09
CA GLY A 386 12.37 -19.41 -62.73
C GLY A 386 11.49 -18.54 -63.64
N TYR A 387 11.24 -17.28 -63.26
CA TYR A 387 10.54 -16.31 -64.10
C TYR A 387 11.35 -15.97 -65.36
N ASP A 388 12.64 -15.71 -65.22
CA ASP A 388 13.55 -15.45 -66.35
C ASP A 388 13.65 -16.65 -67.30
N ALA A 389 13.69 -17.87 -66.76
CA ALA A 389 13.65 -19.10 -67.56
C ALA A 389 12.31 -19.27 -68.31
N ALA A 390 11.19 -18.95 -67.66
CA ALA A 390 9.87 -19.00 -68.30
C ALA A 390 9.73 -17.97 -69.44
N LEU A 391 10.24 -16.74 -69.24
CA LEU A 391 10.30 -15.72 -70.30
C LEU A 391 11.12 -16.19 -71.50
N LYS A 392 12.29 -16.80 -71.25
CA LYS A 392 13.14 -17.37 -72.31
C LYS A 392 12.42 -18.51 -73.04
N SER A 393 11.79 -19.44 -72.32
CA SER A 393 11.03 -20.55 -72.91
C SER A 393 9.86 -20.06 -73.76
N TYR A 394 9.08 -19.11 -73.25
CA TYR A 394 8.00 -18.47 -73.99
C TYR A 394 8.50 -17.79 -75.28
N SER A 395 9.63 -17.08 -75.22
CA SER A 395 10.25 -16.48 -76.40
C SER A 395 10.68 -17.51 -77.46
N MET A 396 11.13 -18.70 -77.03
CA MET A 396 11.50 -19.80 -77.92
C MET A 396 10.26 -20.45 -78.57
N VAL A 397 9.18 -20.66 -77.81
CA VAL A 397 7.91 -21.19 -78.33
C VAL A 397 7.25 -20.23 -79.32
N GLN A 398 7.29 -18.92 -79.05
CA GLN A 398 6.82 -17.89 -79.99
C GLN A 398 7.61 -17.94 -81.33
N LYS A 399 8.93 -18.16 -81.28
CA LYS A 399 9.77 -18.30 -82.47
C LYS A 399 9.47 -19.56 -83.28
N LEU A 400 9.20 -20.70 -82.64
CA LEU A 400 8.82 -21.97 -83.31
C LEU A 400 7.45 -21.88 -84.01
N SER A 401 6.48 -21.22 -83.37
CA SER A 401 5.14 -20.97 -83.92
C SER A 401 5.20 -20.18 -85.24
N LEU A 402 6.03 -19.13 -85.30
CA LEU A 402 6.22 -18.33 -86.51
C LEU A 402 6.96 -19.10 -87.62
N PHE A 403 7.92 -19.96 -87.28
CA PHE A 403 8.66 -20.74 -88.27
C PHE A 403 7.77 -21.80 -88.97
N ASN A 404 6.85 -22.44 -88.24
CA ASN A 404 5.86 -23.37 -88.80
C ASN A 404 4.69 -22.67 -89.51
N TYR A 405 4.49 -21.37 -89.28
CA TYR A 405 3.49 -20.57 -90.00
C TYR A 405 4.01 -20.07 -91.36
N VAL A 406 5.33 -19.89 -91.49
CA VAL A 406 5.98 -19.35 -92.70
C VAL A 406 6.52 -20.46 -93.63
N ASN A 407 6.67 -21.69 -93.15
CA ASN A 407 6.99 -22.86 -93.98
C ASN A 407 5.92 -23.96 -93.78
N PRO A 408 4.97 -24.14 -94.73
CA PRO A 408 3.99 -25.22 -94.69
C PRO A 408 4.56 -26.61 -94.98
#